data_AF-A0A177TQK1-F1
#
_entry.id   AF-A0A177TQK1-F1
#
_cell.length_a   1.000
_cell.length_b   1.000
_cell.length_c   1.000
_cell.angle_alpha   90.00
_cell.angle_beta   90.00
_cell.angle_gamma   90.00
#
_symmetry.space_group_name_H-M   'P 1'
#
loop_
_entity.id
_entity.type
_entity.pdbx_description
1 polymer ?
#
loop_
_entity_poly.entity_id
_entity_poly.type
_entity_poly.pdbx_seq_one_letter_code
_entity_poly.pdbx_strand_id
1 'polypeptide(L)'
;MASTSSAGAAGYSAQTGGDSVGAQRANQVQTSKSTSNDVQDEDEEDVEDAFDMFAEPEAFRPGTPPPTEANWELRIPAEGDKDAYTVPISMTLVGHSPLWGHLLWPASQHLSSYLAESAHRDRFVRSKTVLELGAAAGVPTIACAILGAQYVCSTDYPDADLIRTLEGNVGAWSEREVDVGSGKREKTGLVETLGYRWGADVSELLEHLGRAKEGAVHFDTVILSDLIFNHQAHEALLETCERTTFTPDGWEERWAERRATIFHSEREEKGLPQTEDGEKIYDSMPESREPILSTSSLPQPAPASTVLVSFTHHRPVLAHRDLGFFARARRLGWECAKVGEWACEPVFRDDVGDLKKRSTVHAWAMWRV
;
A
#
# COMPACT_ATOMS: atom_id res chain seq x y z
N MET A 1 48.20 40.28 1.29
CA MET A 1 48.48 41.11 2.49
C MET A 1 47.26 41.01 3.38
N ALA A 2 47.32 40.96 4.71
CA ALA A 2 48.41 40.66 5.64
C ALA A 2 47.78 40.39 7.02
N SER A 3 48.30 39.39 7.74
CA SER A 3 48.61 39.30 9.20
C SER A 3 48.00 40.30 10.21
N THR A 4 47.80 39.99 11.50
CA THR A 4 48.45 39.00 12.41
C THR A 4 47.54 38.80 13.66
N SER A 5 47.32 37.59 14.19
CA SER A 5 47.98 36.95 15.38
C SER A 5 47.63 37.58 16.76
N SER A 6 47.81 36.95 17.93
CA SER A 6 48.48 35.69 18.33
C SER A 6 48.04 35.19 19.73
N ALA A 7 48.09 33.87 19.96
CA ALA A 7 48.52 33.08 21.16
C ALA A 7 48.37 33.60 22.62
N GLY A 8 48.26 32.74 23.65
CA GLY A 8 48.19 31.26 23.70
C GLY A 8 48.80 30.66 25.01
N ALA A 9 48.84 29.32 25.09
CA ALA A 9 49.67 28.48 26.00
C ALA A 9 49.41 28.52 27.55
N ALA A 10 49.79 27.53 28.38
CA ALA A 10 50.01 26.07 28.21
C ALA A 10 50.29 25.38 29.58
N GLY A 11 50.22 24.03 29.65
CA GLY A 11 50.80 23.20 30.73
C GLY A 11 49.86 22.82 31.89
N TYR A 12 50.13 21.79 32.71
CA TYR A 12 51.16 20.73 32.63
C TYR A 12 50.69 19.49 33.46
N SER A 13 51.35 18.34 33.34
CA SER A 13 50.97 17.07 34.01
C SER A 13 51.96 16.63 35.10
N ALA A 14 51.48 16.05 36.22
CA ALA A 14 52.28 15.20 37.13
C ALA A 14 51.43 14.27 38.06
N GLN A 15 51.75 12.98 37.93
CA GLN A 15 51.47 11.74 38.70
C GLN A 15 51.32 11.74 40.26
N THR A 16 50.93 10.54 40.76
CA THR A 16 51.00 9.98 42.15
C THR A 16 50.04 10.53 43.22
N GLY A 17 49.60 9.77 44.24
CA GLY A 17 49.67 8.31 44.46
C GLY A 17 49.64 7.88 45.95
N GLY A 18 48.86 6.85 46.30
CA GLY A 18 48.95 6.08 47.56
C GLY A 18 47.93 6.38 48.69
N ASP A 19 47.35 5.30 49.24
CA ASP A 19 47.06 5.00 50.66
C ASP A 19 46.15 5.90 51.57
N SER A 20 45.42 5.38 52.59
CA SER A 20 44.95 4.01 52.90
C SER A 20 43.98 3.96 54.14
N VAL A 21 43.39 2.77 54.40
CA VAL A 21 42.82 2.24 55.69
C VAL A 21 41.49 2.79 56.26
N GLY A 22 40.59 1.85 56.64
CA GLY A 22 39.44 2.04 57.54
C GLY A 22 38.30 1.01 57.35
N ALA A 23 38.51 -0.30 57.58
CA ALA A 23 38.25 -1.01 58.86
C ALA A 23 36.80 -0.84 59.40
N GLN A 24 36.02 -1.88 59.76
CA GLN A 24 36.23 -3.33 60.02
C GLN A 24 34.87 -4.07 59.76
N ARG A 25 34.54 -5.36 60.01
CA ARG A 25 35.02 -6.53 60.81
C ARG A 25 34.43 -7.83 60.15
N ALA A 26 35.14 -8.97 60.07
CA ALA A 26 35.15 -10.13 61.00
C ALA A 26 33.88 -11.03 61.05
N ASN A 27 33.94 -12.38 61.07
CA ASN A 27 35.05 -13.32 60.77
C ASN A 27 34.53 -14.76 60.48
N GLN A 28 35.40 -15.64 59.94
CA GLN A 28 35.14 -17.08 59.72
C GLN A 28 35.27 -17.95 60.99
N VAL A 29 34.65 -19.14 60.99
CA VAL A 29 35.16 -20.35 61.72
C VAL A 29 34.91 -21.64 60.91
N GLN A 30 36.04 -22.27 60.54
CA GLN A 30 36.39 -23.70 60.30
C GLN A 30 35.37 -24.85 60.10
N THR A 31 35.89 -25.89 59.42
CA THR A 31 35.23 -27.15 58.99
C THR A 31 35.57 -28.37 59.86
N SER A 32 34.70 -29.39 59.89
CA SER A 32 35.06 -30.80 60.13
C SER A 32 34.00 -31.77 59.56
N LYS A 33 34.35 -33.04 59.35
CA LYS A 33 33.54 -34.07 58.66
C LYS A 33 32.77 -34.98 59.64
N SER A 34 31.58 -35.47 59.28
CA SER A 34 31.34 -36.90 58.95
C SER A 34 29.85 -37.30 58.80
N THR A 35 29.63 -38.44 58.09
CA THR A 35 28.42 -39.30 58.04
C THR A 35 27.09 -38.76 57.50
N SER A 36 26.80 -39.15 56.24
CA SER A 36 25.61 -39.92 55.80
C SER A 36 24.20 -39.34 55.97
N ASN A 37 23.57 -38.99 54.84
CA ASN A 37 22.58 -39.85 54.17
C ASN A 37 22.23 -39.31 52.77
N ASP A 38 21.54 -40.14 51.97
CA ASP A 38 21.37 -39.98 50.52
C ASP A 38 20.34 -38.92 50.09
N VAL A 39 20.71 -38.11 49.10
CA VAL A 39 19.88 -37.70 47.95
C VAL A 39 20.81 -37.72 46.73
N GLN A 40 20.35 -38.17 45.56
CA GLN A 40 21.12 -38.14 44.31
C GLN A 40 21.04 -36.75 43.66
N ASP A 41 22.16 -36.28 43.10
CA ASP A 41 22.17 -35.17 42.15
C ASP A 41 21.75 -35.72 40.77
N GLU A 42 20.49 -35.55 40.39
CA GLU A 42 19.95 -35.88 39.07
C GLU A 42 19.14 -34.66 38.52
N ASP A 43 19.19 -34.49 37.20
CA ASP A 43 18.30 -33.66 36.38
C ASP A 43 18.41 -32.11 36.45
N GLU A 44 19.57 -31.55 36.03
CA GLU A 44 19.63 -30.18 35.46
C GLU A 44 19.32 -30.14 33.94
N GLU A 45 19.01 -31.28 33.29
CA GLU A 45 18.69 -31.35 31.85
C GLU A 45 17.18 -31.13 31.54
N ASP A 46 16.30 -31.29 32.53
CA ASP A 46 14.82 -31.32 32.37
C ASP A 46 14.17 -29.95 32.03
N VAL A 47 14.95 -28.87 31.90
CA VAL A 47 14.45 -27.49 31.77
C VAL A 47 14.37 -27.01 30.30
N GLU A 48 15.07 -27.65 29.35
CA GLU A 48 14.94 -27.32 27.92
C GLU A 48 13.72 -28.04 27.29
N ASP A 49 13.54 -29.34 27.55
CA ASP A 49 12.38 -30.13 27.09
C ASP A 49 11.03 -29.56 27.59
N ALA A 50 11.03 -28.91 28.76
CA ALA A 50 9.85 -28.26 29.32
C ALA A 50 9.29 -27.10 28.46
N PHE A 51 10.11 -26.51 27.58
CA PHE A 51 9.66 -25.49 26.62
C PHE A 51 9.18 -26.08 25.29
N ASP A 52 9.72 -27.22 24.84
CA ASP A 52 9.28 -27.86 23.58
C ASP A 52 7.89 -28.50 23.71
N MET A 53 7.44 -28.83 24.94
CA MET A 53 6.04 -29.22 25.21
C MET A 53 5.00 -28.14 24.87
N PHE A 54 5.42 -26.88 24.61
CA PHE A 54 4.58 -25.79 24.13
C PHE A 54 4.82 -25.41 22.66
N ALA A 55 5.70 -26.12 21.94
CA ALA A 55 5.79 -26.02 20.49
C ALA A 55 4.51 -26.60 19.87
N GLU A 56 3.70 -25.76 19.22
CA GLU A 56 2.60 -26.26 18.38
C GLU A 56 3.22 -27.09 17.24
N PRO A 57 2.85 -28.39 17.07
CA PRO A 57 3.44 -29.22 16.04
C PRO A 57 3.28 -28.60 14.65
N GLU A 58 4.26 -28.81 13.75
CA GLU A 58 4.26 -28.25 12.39
C GLU A 58 2.99 -28.61 11.55
N ALA A 59 2.23 -29.61 11.99
CA ALA A 59 0.96 -30.01 11.40
C ALA A 59 -0.28 -29.26 11.94
N PHE A 60 -0.16 -28.49 13.04
CA PHE A 60 -1.30 -27.84 13.70
C PHE A 60 -1.63 -26.47 13.10
N ARG A 61 -0.60 -25.73 12.65
CA ARG A 61 -0.77 -24.65 11.68
C ARG A 61 -0.38 -25.21 10.31
N PRO A 62 -1.29 -25.34 9.33
CA PRO A 62 -0.86 -25.62 7.97
C PRO A 62 0.08 -24.48 7.54
N GLY A 63 1.35 -24.81 7.31
CA GLY A 63 2.37 -23.82 6.98
C GLY A 63 1.92 -22.95 5.81
N THR A 64 2.13 -21.63 5.93
CA THR A 64 1.75 -20.66 4.91
C THR A 64 2.20 -21.18 3.53
N PRO A 65 1.27 -21.43 2.57
CA PRO A 65 1.61 -21.93 1.25
C PRO A 65 2.74 -21.09 0.63
N PRO A 66 3.70 -21.71 -0.06
CA PRO A 66 4.87 -21.01 -0.54
C PRO A 66 4.49 -19.86 -1.49
N PRO A 67 5.33 -18.81 -1.60
CA PRO A 67 5.19 -17.79 -2.63
C PRO A 67 5.03 -18.42 -4.02
N THR A 68 4.21 -17.79 -4.87
CA THR A 68 3.89 -18.30 -6.20
C THR A 68 4.29 -17.32 -7.29
N GLU A 69 4.73 -17.81 -8.44
CA GLU A 69 4.98 -16.96 -9.61
C GLU A 69 3.70 -16.74 -10.40
N ALA A 70 3.39 -15.48 -10.70
CA ALA A 70 2.35 -15.09 -11.62
C ALA A 70 2.95 -14.36 -12.82
N ASN A 71 2.39 -14.59 -14.01
CA ASN A 71 2.86 -14.01 -15.26
C ASN A 71 1.72 -13.29 -15.97
N TRP A 72 1.97 -12.07 -16.42
CA TRP A 72 1.01 -11.21 -17.12
C TRP A 72 1.72 -10.44 -18.24
N GLU A 73 0.94 -9.93 -19.20
CA GLU A 73 1.44 -9.23 -20.37
C GLU A 73 0.78 -7.85 -20.51
N LEU A 74 1.57 -6.79 -20.35
CA LEU A 74 1.13 -5.42 -20.60
C LEU A 74 1.25 -5.11 -22.10
N ARG A 75 0.11 -5.15 -22.80
CA ARG A 75 0.01 -4.69 -24.18
C ARG A 75 0.07 -3.16 -24.25
N ILE A 76 0.99 -2.63 -25.03
CA ILE A 76 1.12 -1.21 -25.37
C ILE A 76 0.57 -0.98 -26.79
N PRO A 77 -0.52 -0.22 -26.96
CA PRO A 77 -1.05 0.16 -28.28
C PRO A 77 -0.06 0.99 -29.11
N ALA A 78 -0.27 0.99 -30.43
CA ALA A 78 0.52 1.78 -31.37
C ALA A 78 0.30 3.29 -31.16
N GLU A 79 1.33 4.10 -31.38
CA GLU A 79 1.34 5.52 -31.04
C GLU A 79 2.17 6.34 -32.05
N GLY A 80 1.49 7.07 -32.93
CA GLY A 80 2.14 7.74 -34.07
C GLY A 80 2.82 6.72 -34.98
N ASP A 81 4.09 6.97 -35.30
CA ASP A 81 4.92 6.06 -36.12
C ASP A 81 5.48 4.84 -35.34
N LYS A 82 5.02 4.59 -34.10
CA LYS A 82 5.49 3.46 -33.27
C LYS A 82 4.47 2.33 -33.27
N ASP A 83 4.91 1.15 -33.69
CA ASP A 83 4.12 -0.08 -33.62
C ASP A 83 3.71 -0.47 -32.19
N ALA A 84 2.60 -1.21 -32.09
CA ALA A 84 2.17 -1.83 -30.85
C ALA A 84 3.14 -2.95 -30.41
N TYR A 85 3.44 -3.02 -29.11
CA TYR A 85 4.31 -4.03 -28.53
C TYR A 85 3.72 -4.55 -27.21
N THR A 86 4.28 -5.63 -26.67
CA THR A 86 3.85 -6.22 -25.39
C THR A 86 5.06 -6.34 -24.47
N VAL A 87 4.88 -6.00 -23.19
CA VAL A 87 5.90 -6.19 -22.15
C VAL A 87 5.47 -7.37 -21.27
N PRO A 88 6.22 -8.49 -21.24
CA PRO A 88 5.97 -9.57 -20.28
C PRO A 88 6.39 -9.11 -18.88
N ILE A 89 5.56 -9.40 -17.89
CA ILE A 89 5.77 -9.06 -16.48
C ILE A 89 5.57 -10.33 -15.66
N SER A 90 6.67 -10.83 -15.11
CA SER A 90 6.67 -11.89 -14.11
C SER A 90 6.76 -11.28 -12.72
N MET A 91 6.04 -11.85 -11.74
CA MET A 91 5.97 -11.34 -10.37
C MET A 91 5.79 -12.47 -9.36
N THR A 92 6.39 -12.31 -8.19
CA THR A 92 6.15 -13.15 -7.02
C THR A 92 4.91 -12.66 -6.30
N LEU A 93 3.99 -13.57 -5.96
CA LEU A 93 2.91 -13.34 -5.00
C LEU A 93 3.32 -13.92 -3.65
N VAL A 94 2.96 -13.25 -2.55
CA VAL A 94 3.21 -13.82 -1.20
C VAL A 94 2.47 -15.15 -1.02
N GLY A 95 2.92 -15.93 -0.03
CA GLY A 95 2.11 -17.03 0.51
C GLY A 95 0.80 -16.54 1.12
N HIS A 96 -0.08 -17.47 1.56
CA HIS A 96 -1.42 -17.12 2.10
C HIS A 96 -1.35 -15.99 3.14
N SER A 97 -1.76 -14.81 2.71
CA SER A 97 -1.80 -13.59 3.53
C SER A 97 -3.26 -13.22 3.81
N PRO A 98 -3.63 -12.86 5.07
CA PRO A 98 -4.95 -12.33 5.40
C PRO A 98 -5.21 -10.93 4.81
N LEU A 99 -4.16 -10.31 4.25
CA LEU A 99 -4.22 -9.06 3.47
C LEU A 99 -4.34 -9.33 1.95
N TRP A 100 -4.53 -10.59 1.56
CA TRP A 100 -4.85 -11.04 0.19
C TRP A 100 -3.81 -10.77 -0.91
N GLY A 101 -2.58 -10.37 -0.57
CA GLY A 101 -1.47 -10.19 -1.53
C GLY A 101 -0.99 -11.47 -2.23
N HIS A 102 -1.64 -12.61 -1.98
CA HIS A 102 -1.39 -13.91 -2.60
C HIS A 102 -2.20 -14.13 -3.90
N LEU A 103 -2.82 -13.06 -4.44
CA LEU A 103 -3.72 -13.11 -5.59
C LEU A 103 -3.32 -12.04 -6.63
N LEU A 104 -3.39 -12.41 -7.91
CA LEU A 104 -3.27 -11.48 -9.03
C LEU A 104 -4.65 -10.94 -9.42
N TRP A 105 -4.95 -9.71 -9.01
CA TRP A 105 -6.27 -9.10 -9.15
C TRP A 105 -6.59 -8.66 -10.59
N PRO A 106 -7.73 -9.09 -11.18
CA PRO A 106 -8.15 -8.61 -12.49
C PRO A 106 -8.32 -7.09 -12.55
N ALA A 107 -8.76 -6.46 -11.45
CA ALA A 107 -8.94 -5.00 -11.41
C ALA A 107 -7.62 -4.21 -11.58
N SER A 108 -6.46 -4.79 -11.23
CA SER A 108 -5.16 -4.17 -11.44
C SER A 108 -4.69 -4.34 -12.89
N GLN A 109 -4.88 -5.54 -13.47
CA GLN A 109 -4.58 -5.83 -14.87
C GLN A 109 -5.43 -4.99 -15.84
N HIS A 110 -6.74 -4.89 -15.59
CA HIS A 110 -7.66 -4.10 -16.40
C HIS A 110 -7.39 -2.59 -16.28
N LEU A 111 -7.13 -2.08 -15.08
CA LEU A 111 -6.74 -0.67 -14.90
C LEU A 111 -5.41 -0.35 -15.61
N SER A 112 -4.41 -1.23 -15.48
CA SER A 112 -3.12 -1.07 -16.15
C SER A 112 -3.24 -1.12 -17.68
N SER A 113 -4.13 -1.96 -18.20
CA SER A 113 -4.45 -2.03 -19.64
C SER A 113 -5.19 -0.77 -20.12
N TYR A 114 -6.12 -0.23 -19.30
CA TYR A 114 -6.77 1.04 -19.56
C TYR A 114 -5.75 2.19 -19.63
N LEU A 115 -4.82 2.26 -18.67
CA LEU A 115 -3.74 3.24 -18.63
C LEU A 115 -2.75 3.11 -19.81
N ALA A 116 -2.70 1.96 -20.48
CA ALA A 116 -1.82 1.75 -21.63
C ALA A 116 -2.26 2.52 -22.89
N GLU A 117 -3.56 2.74 -23.08
CA GLU A 117 -4.11 3.53 -24.18
C GLU A 117 -3.63 4.98 -24.11
N SER A 118 -3.22 5.55 -25.25
CA SER A 118 -2.50 6.84 -25.31
C SER A 118 -3.20 7.98 -24.57
N ALA A 119 -4.51 8.15 -24.77
CA ALA A 119 -5.29 9.20 -24.14
C ALA A 119 -5.46 9.05 -22.61
N HIS A 120 -5.37 7.83 -22.07
CA HIS A 120 -5.35 7.59 -20.62
C HIS A 120 -3.94 7.82 -20.07
N ARG A 121 -2.94 7.28 -20.79
CA ARG A 121 -1.52 7.44 -20.47
C ARG A 121 -1.12 8.90 -20.33
N ASP A 122 -1.49 9.74 -21.31
CA ASP A 122 -1.14 11.17 -21.33
C ASP A 122 -1.86 11.98 -20.24
N ARG A 123 -3.04 11.52 -19.79
CA ARG A 123 -3.81 12.21 -18.74
C ARG A 123 -3.34 11.85 -17.33
N PHE A 124 -3.03 10.57 -17.10
CA PHE A 124 -2.86 10.00 -15.74
C PHE A 124 -1.45 9.49 -15.42
N VAL A 125 -0.58 9.28 -16.41
CA VAL A 125 0.70 8.58 -16.18
C VAL A 125 1.90 9.32 -16.75
N ARG A 126 1.90 9.71 -18.03
CA ARG A 126 3.11 10.21 -18.69
C ARG A 126 3.60 11.51 -18.06
N SER A 127 4.84 11.49 -17.57
CA SER A 127 5.47 12.59 -16.82
C SER A 127 4.69 13.02 -15.55
N LYS A 128 3.86 12.15 -15.00
CA LYS A 128 3.10 12.35 -13.76
C LYS A 128 3.81 11.74 -12.55
N THR A 129 3.51 12.24 -11.36
CA THR A 129 3.81 11.55 -10.10
C THR A 129 2.61 10.69 -9.69
N VAL A 130 2.85 9.40 -9.46
CA VAL A 130 1.83 8.41 -9.15
C VAL A 130 2.04 7.87 -7.73
N LEU A 131 0.96 7.75 -6.96
CA LEU A 131 0.92 7.01 -5.70
C LEU A 131 0.00 5.80 -5.88
N GLU A 132 0.48 4.59 -5.58
CA GLU A 132 -0.37 3.41 -5.47
C GLU A 132 -0.59 3.04 -4.00
N LEU A 133 -1.85 2.80 -3.63
CA LEU A 133 -2.24 2.28 -2.33
C LEU A 133 -2.63 0.80 -2.46
N GLY A 134 -2.13 -0.06 -1.57
CA GLY A 134 -2.46 -1.49 -1.56
C GLY A 134 -1.97 -2.22 -2.81
N ALA A 135 -0.74 -1.95 -3.22
CA ALA A 135 -0.17 -2.41 -4.49
C ALA A 135 -0.04 -3.95 -4.61
N ALA A 136 0.02 -4.67 -3.49
CA ALA A 136 0.27 -6.11 -3.37
C ALA A 136 1.48 -6.60 -4.19
N ALA A 137 1.24 -7.05 -5.42
CA ALA A 137 2.28 -7.50 -6.35
C ALA A 137 2.92 -6.37 -7.17
N GLY A 138 2.33 -5.17 -7.16
CA GLY A 138 2.84 -3.98 -7.85
C GLY A 138 2.39 -3.80 -9.30
N VAL A 139 1.29 -4.44 -9.74
CA VAL A 139 0.89 -4.46 -11.17
C VAL A 139 0.68 -3.06 -11.77
N PRO A 140 -0.10 -2.15 -11.18
CA PRO A 140 -0.28 -0.78 -11.67
C PRO A 140 0.98 0.07 -11.51
N THR A 141 1.74 -0.11 -10.42
CA THR A 141 3.07 0.50 -10.23
C THR A 141 4.02 0.18 -11.41
N ILE A 142 4.17 -1.10 -11.73
CA ILE A 142 5.03 -1.59 -12.82
C ILE A 142 4.54 -1.06 -14.15
N ALA A 143 3.21 -1.09 -14.39
CA ALA A 143 2.62 -0.51 -15.58
C ALA A 143 2.92 1.00 -15.69
N CYS A 144 2.75 1.78 -14.63
CA CYS A 144 3.04 3.22 -14.62
C CYS A 144 4.52 3.53 -14.91
N ALA A 145 5.43 2.72 -14.38
CA ALA A 145 6.86 2.82 -14.67
C ALA A 145 7.20 2.52 -16.14
N ILE A 146 6.59 1.50 -16.74
CA ILE A 146 6.71 1.16 -18.18
C ILE A 146 6.12 2.27 -19.07
N LEU A 147 5.01 2.85 -18.64
CA LEU A 147 4.22 3.84 -19.37
C LEU A 147 4.79 5.27 -19.31
N GLY A 148 5.86 5.48 -18.53
CA GLY A 148 6.61 6.74 -18.48
C GLY A 148 6.13 7.73 -17.42
N ALA A 149 5.70 7.25 -16.25
CA ALA A 149 5.59 8.09 -15.06
C ALA A 149 6.94 8.73 -14.71
N GLN A 150 6.90 9.97 -14.19
CA GLN A 150 8.09 10.67 -13.68
C GLN A 150 8.52 10.10 -12.32
N TYR A 151 7.54 9.72 -11.51
CA TYR A 151 7.75 9.11 -10.21
C TYR A 151 6.59 8.17 -9.89
N VAL A 152 6.88 7.02 -9.27
CA VAL A 152 5.86 6.12 -8.72
C VAL A 152 6.24 5.76 -7.28
N CYS A 153 5.40 6.15 -6.33
CA CYS A 153 5.44 5.68 -4.95
C CYS A 153 4.48 4.49 -4.84
N SER A 154 5.01 3.30 -4.59
CA SER A 154 4.25 2.06 -4.46
C SER A 154 4.09 1.69 -3.00
N THR A 155 2.86 1.53 -2.51
CA THR A 155 2.64 1.29 -1.08
C THR A 155 1.70 0.13 -0.79
N ASP A 156 2.01 -0.59 0.28
CA ASP A 156 1.11 -1.56 0.90
C ASP A 156 1.21 -1.45 2.43
N TYR A 157 0.40 -2.23 3.16
CA TYR A 157 0.45 -2.29 4.61
C TYR A 157 1.89 -2.61 5.10
N PRO A 158 2.40 -1.99 6.18
CA PRO A 158 3.74 -2.22 6.70
C PRO A 158 3.87 -3.60 7.38
N ASP A 159 3.89 -4.63 6.55
CA ASP A 159 4.20 -6.02 6.85
C ASP A 159 5.48 -6.42 6.10
N ALA A 160 6.36 -7.18 6.74
CA ALA A 160 7.70 -7.44 6.22
C ALA A 160 7.68 -8.32 4.95
N ASP A 161 6.76 -9.28 4.84
CA ASP A 161 6.71 -10.19 3.69
C ASP A 161 5.99 -9.54 2.51
N LEU A 162 4.95 -8.74 2.74
CA LEU A 162 4.33 -7.91 1.69
C LEU A 162 5.31 -6.91 1.10
N ILE A 163 5.94 -6.07 1.93
CA ILE A 163 6.83 -5.01 1.44
C ILE A 163 8.07 -5.59 0.77
N ARG A 164 8.67 -6.66 1.30
CA ARG A 164 9.80 -7.34 0.65
C ARG A 164 9.42 -7.99 -0.68
N THR A 165 8.19 -8.48 -0.83
CA THR A 165 7.71 -9.05 -2.10
C THR A 165 7.43 -7.96 -3.13
N LEU A 166 6.84 -6.84 -2.69
CA LEU A 166 6.66 -5.65 -3.51
C LEU A 166 8.02 -5.08 -3.96
N GLU A 167 8.99 -4.96 -3.05
CA GLU A 167 10.40 -4.61 -3.34
C GLU A 167 11.05 -5.56 -4.34
N GLY A 168 10.82 -6.87 -4.21
CA GLY A 168 11.35 -7.86 -5.17
C GLY A 168 10.77 -7.68 -6.57
N ASN A 169 9.44 -7.54 -6.67
CA ASN A 169 8.75 -7.36 -7.94
C ASN A 169 9.09 -6.03 -8.60
N VAL A 170 9.00 -4.94 -7.85
CA VAL A 170 9.19 -3.56 -8.31
C VAL A 170 10.68 -3.20 -8.43
N GLY A 171 11.57 -3.86 -7.69
CA GLY A 171 13.01 -3.65 -7.73
C GLY A 171 13.62 -3.89 -9.12
N ALA A 172 13.19 -4.93 -9.83
CA ALA A 172 13.53 -5.15 -11.24
C ALA A 172 13.08 -3.98 -12.15
N TRP A 173 12.07 -3.22 -11.73
CA TRP A 173 11.60 -2.01 -12.41
C TRP A 173 12.19 -0.70 -11.84
N SER A 174 13.02 -0.74 -10.80
CA SER A 174 13.82 0.41 -10.34
C SER A 174 15.05 0.70 -11.22
N GLU A 175 15.54 -0.30 -11.98
CA GLU A 175 16.73 -0.14 -12.82
C GLU A 175 16.52 0.77 -14.05
N ARG A 176 17.57 1.47 -14.48
CA ARG A 176 17.49 2.49 -15.56
C ARG A 176 17.15 1.94 -16.94
N GLU A 177 17.54 0.70 -17.24
CA GLU A 177 17.21 0.02 -18.49
C GLU A 177 16.39 -1.23 -18.18
N VAL A 178 15.38 -1.53 -19.00
CA VAL A 178 14.73 -2.86 -19.00
C VAL A 178 14.61 -3.37 -20.43
N ASP A 179 14.80 -4.68 -20.61
CA ASP A 179 14.47 -5.38 -21.84
C ASP A 179 12.94 -5.55 -21.94
N VAL A 180 12.34 -4.98 -22.99
CA VAL A 180 10.89 -5.04 -23.24
C VAL A 180 10.55 -5.98 -24.39
N GLY A 181 11.41 -6.98 -24.67
CA GLY A 181 11.23 -7.99 -25.72
C GLY A 181 11.51 -7.45 -27.14
N SER A 182 11.21 -6.18 -27.39
CA SER A 182 11.68 -5.43 -28.56
C SER A 182 13.09 -4.82 -28.35
N GLY A 183 13.89 -5.39 -27.43
CA GLY A 183 15.16 -4.84 -26.97
C GLY A 183 15.02 -3.90 -25.76
N LYS A 184 16.14 -3.30 -25.35
CA LYS A 184 16.24 -2.40 -24.19
C LYS A 184 15.53 -1.05 -24.40
N ARG A 185 14.96 -0.51 -23.33
CA ARG A 185 14.56 0.91 -23.23
C ARG A 185 15.04 1.54 -21.92
N GLU A 186 15.43 2.81 -22.01
CA GLU A 186 15.73 3.68 -20.88
C GLU A 186 14.43 4.13 -20.19
N LYS A 187 14.38 4.09 -18.86
CA LYS A 187 13.23 4.57 -18.06
C LYS A 187 13.33 6.07 -17.80
N THR A 188 12.16 6.70 -17.68
CA THR A 188 12.00 8.16 -17.58
C THR A 188 11.57 8.64 -16.19
N GLY A 189 11.56 7.76 -15.19
CA GLY A 189 11.18 8.10 -13.82
C GLY A 189 11.72 7.15 -12.76
N LEU A 190 11.61 7.58 -11.50
CA LEU A 190 12.00 6.84 -10.30
C LEU A 190 10.82 6.01 -9.78
N VAL A 191 11.10 4.84 -9.20
CA VAL A 191 10.11 4.04 -8.46
C VAL A 191 10.66 3.74 -7.07
N GLU A 192 9.84 3.94 -6.03
CA GLU A 192 10.15 3.63 -4.64
C GLU A 192 8.99 2.85 -4.00
N THR A 193 9.30 2.01 -3.01
CA THR A 193 8.35 1.16 -2.27
C THR A 193 8.32 1.54 -0.79
N LEU A 194 7.13 1.69 -0.19
CA LEU A 194 6.96 2.08 1.22
C LEU A 194 5.85 1.31 1.94
N GLY A 195 6.07 1.04 3.22
CA GLY A 195 5.06 0.49 4.12
C GLY A 195 4.13 1.58 4.65
N TYR A 196 2.91 1.67 4.11
CA TYR A 196 1.93 2.69 4.48
C TYR A 196 0.59 2.08 4.89
N ARG A 197 0.05 2.55 6.03
CA ARG A 197 -1.32 2.22 6.47
C ARG A 197 -2.26 3.34 6.04
N TRP A 198 -3.33 3.02 5.33
CA TRP A 198 -4.34 4.00 4.91
C TRP A 198 -4.87 4.80 6.11
N GLY A 199 -5.08 6.10 5.91
CA GLY A 199 -5.44 7.06 6.96
C GLY A 199 -4.33 7.39 7.97
N ALA A 200 -3.13 6.80 7.87
CA ALA A 200 -1.97 7.21 8.66
C ALA A 200 -1.34 8.50 8.10
N ASP A 201 -0.35 9.03 8.83
CA ASP A 201 0.31 10.25 8.43
C ASP A 201 1.06 10.12 7.09
N VAL A 202 0.93 11.14 6.24
CA VAL A 202 1.41 11.12 4.85
C VAL A 202 2.75 11.85 4.67
N SER A 203 3.35 12.40 5.73
CA SER A 203 4.54 13.25 5.61
C SER A 203 5.69 12.53 4.90
N GLU A 204 5.91 11.25 5.21
CA GLU A 204 6.91 10.40 4.54
C GLU A 204 6.65 10.27 3.02
N LEU A 205 5.39 10.06 2.61
CA LEU A 205 5.00 9.98 1.20
C LEU A 205 5.27 11.31 0.47
N LEU A 206 5.03 12.44 1.13
CA LEU A 206 5.23 13.78 0.58
C LEU A 206 6.72 14.20 0.58
N GLU A 207 7.51 13.76 1.55
CA GLU A 207 8.98 13.94 1.57
C GLU A 207 9.64 13.13 0.44
N HIS A 208 9.18 11.90 0.22
CA HIS A 208 9.58 11.07 -0.91
C HIS A 208 9.22 11.72 -2.26
N LEU A 209 7.98 12.18 -2.42
CA LEU A 209 7.53 12.95 -3.58
C LEU A 209 8.38 14.21 -3.82
N GLY A 210 8.65 15.00 -2.78
CA GLY A 210 9.44 16.22 -2.85
C GLY A 210 10.91 15.98 -3.22
N ARG A 211 11.48 14.83 -2.82
CA ARG A 211 12.79 14.37 -3.30
C ARG A 211 12.79 13.95 -4.78
N ALA A 212 11.70 13.36 -5.26
CA ALA A 212 11.57 12.91 -6.65
C ALA A 212 11.22 14.05 -7.65
N LYS A 213 10.51 15.09 -7.19
CA LYS A 213 10.06 16.23 -8.01
C LYS A 213 10.07 17.50 -7.17
N GLU A 214 11.10 18.34 -7.37
CA GLU A 214 11.25 19.61 -6.66
C GLU A 214 9.99 20.48 -6.79
N GLY A 215 9.47 20.97 -5.66
CA GLY A 215 8.24 21.77 -5.60
C GLY A 215 6.92 21.00 -5.69
N ALA A 216 6.93 19.66 -5.81
CA ALA A 216 5.71 18.86 -5.73
C ALA A 216 5.25 18.70 -4.29
N VAL A 217 3.98 19.06 -4.02
CA VAL A 217 3.32 18.95 -2.70
C VAL A 217 2.12 18.00 -2.72
N HIS A 218 1.77 17.46 -3.89
CA HIS A 218 0.70 16.48 -4.08
C HIS A 218 1.02 15.57 -5.28
N PHE A 219 0.45 14.37 -5.31
CA PHE A 219 0.58 13.46 -6.45
C PHE A 219 -0.30 13.91 -7.63
N ASP A 220 0.19 13.79 -8.86
CA ASP A 220 -0.59 14.02 -10.08
C ASP A 220 -1.69 12.95 -10.24
N THR A 221 -1.46 11.72 -9.77
CA THR A 221 -2.43 10.62 -9.80
C THR A 221 -2.27 9.68 -8.61
N VAL A 222 -3.39 9.19 -8.07
CA VAL A 222 -3.43 8.18 -6.99
C VAL A 222 -4.21 6.96 -7.48
N ILE A 223 -3.74 5.75 -7.22
CA ILE A 223 -4.35 4.49 -7.66
C ILE A 223 -4.80 3.68 -6.45
N LEU A 224 -6.09 3.30 -6.44
CA LEU A 224 -6.70 2.35 -5.51
C LEU A 224 -7.20 1.17 -6.33
N SER A 225 -6.43 0.08 -6.40
CA SER A 225 -6.79 -1.11 -7.18
C SER A 225 -7.41 -2.19 -6.28
N ASP A 226 -8.70 -2.45 -6.46
CA ASP A 226 -9.50 -3.48 -5.78
C ASP A 226 -9.56 -3.36 -4.24
N LEU A 227 -9.47 -2.14 -3.68
CA LEU A 227 -9.45 -1.94 -2.22
C LEU A 227 -10.83 -1.77 -1.56
N ILE A 228 -11.82 -1.28 -2.30
CA ILE A 228 -13.09 -0.78 -1.73
C ILE A 228 -14.07 -1.88 -1.29
N PHE A 229 -13.71 -3.17 -1.43
CA PHE A 229 -14.48 -4.25 -0.79
C PHE A 229 -14.39 -4.18 0.74
N ASN A 230 -13.36 -3.50 1.29
CA ASN A 230 -13.19 -3.29 2.73
C ASN A 230 -13.90 -2.00 3.19
N HIS A 231 -15.22 -2.10 3.39
CA HIS A 231 -16.07 -0.94 3.72
C HIS A 231 -15.68 -0.20 5.01
N GLN A 232 -14.94 -0.85 5.92
CA GLN A 232 -14.44 -0.22 7.14
C GLN A 232 -13.26 0.72 6.89
N ALA A 233 -12.52 0.50 5.79
CA ALA A 233 -11.36 1.29 5.39
C ALA A 233 -11.73 2.56 4.59
N HIS A 234 -13.00 2.75 4.20
CA HIS A 234 -13.41 3.86 3.33
C HIS A 234 -13.08 5.25 3.87
N GLU A 235 -13.25 5.47 5.18
CA GLU A 235 -12.86 6.72 5.86
C GLU A 235 -11.36 6.99 5.72
N ALA A 236 -10.54 5.96 5.94
CA ALA A 236 -9.08 6.04 5.92
C ALA A 236 -8.52 6.19 4.49
N LEU A 237 -9.07 5.47 3.51
CA LEU A 237 -8.70 5.58 2.09
C LEU A 237 -9.00 6.98 1.55
N LEU A 238 -10.19 7.52 1.85
CA LEU A 238 -10.58 8.88 1.44
C LEU A 238 -9.72 9.95 2.13
N GLU A 239 -9.32 9.73 3.39
CA GLU A 239 -8.41 10.62 4.12
C GLU A 239 -6.98 10.60 3.54
N THR A 240 -6.44 9.45 3.15
CA THR A 240 -5.19 9.40 2.38
C THR A 240 -5.33 10.16 1.06
N CYS A 241 -6.43 9.97 0.32
CA CYS A 241 -6.66 10.67 -0.94
C CYS A 241 -6.66 12.19 -0.76
N GLU A 242 -7.40 12.72 0.22
CA GLU A 242 -7.43 14.15 0.54
C GLU A 242 -6.03 14.72 0.83
N ARG A 243 -5.27 14.02 1.67
CA ARG A 243 -3.95 14.47 2.15
C ARG A 243 -2.81 14.27 1.15
N THR A 244 -3.03 13.58 0.03
CA THR A 244 -2.00 13.28 -0.99
C THR A 244 -2.30 13.90 -2.37
N THR A 245 -3.44 14.56 -2.53
CA THR A 245 -3.88 15.17 -3.80
C THR A 245 -4.06 16.69 -3.66
N PHE A 246 -4.15 17.38 -4.81
CA PHE A 246 -4.49 18.79 -4.84
C PHE A 246 -5.88 19.04 -4.22
N THR A 247 -5.89 19.81 -3.14
CA THR A 247 -7.09 20.23 -2.42
C THR A 247 -7.17 21.77 -2.46
N PRO A 248 -8.29 22.37 -2.91
CA PRO A 248 -8.44 23.83 -2.98
C PRO A 248 -8.35 24.54 -1.62
N ASP A 249 -7.88 25.79 -1.64
CA ASP A 249 -7.71 26.63 -0.44
C ASP A 249 -8.97 26.70 0.44
N GLY A 250 -8.79 26.49 1.74
CA GLY A 250 -9.88 26.51 2.73
C GLY A 250 -10.84 25.32 2.65
N TRP A 251 -10.49 24.24 1.93
CA TRP A 251 -11.29 23.01 1.97
C TRP A 251 -10.94 22.09 3.15
N GLU A 252 -9.72 22.14 3.71
CA GLU A 252 -9.29 21.24 4.80
C GLU A 252 -10.21 21.28 6.03
N GLU A 253 -10.61 22.47 6.49
CA GLU A 253 -11.56 22.64 7.60
C GLU A 253 -12.94 22.04 7.27
N ARG A 254 -13.41 22.26 6.04
CA ARG A 254 -14.69 21.74 5.52
C ARG A 254 -14.66 20.23 5.36
N TRP A 255 -13.51 19.67 4.98
CA TRP A 255 -13.28 18.23 4.94
C TRP A 255 -13.41 17.63 6.33
N ALA A 256 -12.70 18.19 7.33
CA ALA A 256 -12.77 17.71 8.71
C ALA A 256 -14.20 17.73 9.26
N GLU A 257 -14.95 18.82 9.07
CA GLU A 257 -16.35 18.95 9.48
C GLU A 257 -17.26 17.92 8.78
N ARG A 258 -17.16 17.77 7.46
CA ARG A 258 -17.98 16.81 6.68
C ARG A 258 -17.63 15.36 7.03
N ARG A 259 -16.34 15.05 7.15
CA ARG A 259 -15.80 13.74 7.54
C ARG A 259 -16.31 13.35 8.92
N ALA A 260 -16.21 14.25 9.91
CA ALA A 260 -16.79 14.02 11.23
C ALA A 260 -18.29 13.75 11.15
N THR A 261 -19.05 14.62 10.46
CA THR A 261 -20.51 14.47 10.30
C THR A 261 -20.92 13.11 9.72
N ILE A 262 -20.35 12.75 8.56
CA ILE A 262 -20.73 11.56 7.78
C ILE A 262 -20.37 10.26 8.52
N PHE A 263 -19.12 10.16 8.99
CA PHE A 263 -18.65 8.92 9.60
C PHE A 263 -19.07 8.77 11.07
N HIS A 264 -19.50 9.84 11.75
CA HIS A 264 -20.16 9.71 13.05
C HIS A 264 -21.58 9.12 12.90
N SER A 265 -22.41 9.66 12.00
CA SER A 265 -23.78 9.15 11.79
C SER A 265 -23.79 7.68 11.32
N GLU A 266 -22.90 7.29 10.39
CA GLU A 266 -22.77 5.89 9.95
C GLU A 266 -22.29 4.94 11.08
N ARG A 267 -21.67 5.46 12.15
CA ARG A 267 -21.27 4.67 13.33
C ARG A 267 -22.43 4.48 14.31
N GLU A 268 -23.37 5.43 14.39
CA GLU A 268 -24.58 5.33 15.21
C GLU A 268 -25.66 4.45 14.55
N GLU A 269 -25.80 4.47 13.22
CA GLU A 269 -26.77 3.66 12.47
C GLU A 269 -26.53 2.13 12.50
N LYS A 270 -25.45 1.66 13.16
CA LYS A 270 -25.04 0.24 13.25
C LYS A 270 -26.05 -0.71 13.91
N GLY A 271 -27.18 -0.21 14.43
CA GLY A 271 -28.28 -1.01 14.95
C GLY A 271 -29.26 -1.56 13.89
N LEU A 272 -29.18 -1.12 12.63
CA LEU A 272 -30.09 -1.59 11.57
C LEU A 272 -29.70 -2.97 11.02
N PRO A 273 -30.68 -3.86 10.75
CA PRO A 273 -30.40 -5.21 10.25
C PRO A 273 -29.80 -5.18 8.83
N GLN A 274 -28.87 -6.09 8.56
CA GLN A 274 -28.28 -6.25 7.24
C GLN A 274 -29.21 -7.10 6.36
N THR A 275 -30.30 -6.50 5.86
CA THR A 275 -31.40 -7.21 5.21
C THR A 275 -31.10 -7.66 3.77
N GLU A 276 -31.97 -8.55 3.30
CA GLU A 276 -32.01 -9.17 1.97
C GLU A 276 -32.26 -8.16 0.82
N ASP A 277 -32.36 -6.87 1.12
CA ASP A 277 -32.63 -5.78 0.16
C ASP A 277 -31.37 -5.21 -0.50
N GLY A 278 -30.18 -5.73 -0.19
CA GLY A 278 -28.89 -5.20 -0.65
C GLY A 278 -28.76 -5.00 -2.17
N GLU A 279 -29.46 -5.80 -2.98
CA GLU A 279 -29.53 -5.61 -4.43
C GLU A 279 -30.53 -4.52 -4.85
N LYS A 280 -31.66 -4.38 -4.15
CA LYS A 280 -32.64 -3.30 -4.39
C LYS A 280 -32.03 -1.94 -4.05
N ILE A 281 -31.22 -1.88 -3.00
CA ILE A 281 -30.43 -0.69 -2.65
C ILE A 281 -29.47 -0.38 -3.80
N TYR A 282 -28.65 -1.34 -4.24
CA TYR A 282 -27.72 -1.18 -5.36
C TYR A 282 -28.43 -0.66 -6.63
N ASP A 283 -29.53 -1.30 -7.04
CA ASP A 283 -30.30 -0.91 -8.22
C ASP A 283 -30.94 0.49 -8.10
N SER A 284 -31.13 1.00 -6.88
CA SER A 284 -31.67 2.34 -6.61
C SER A 284 -30.61 3.46 -6.55
N MET A 285 -29.33 3.11 -6.37
CA MET A 285 -28.25 4.09 -6.31
C MET A 285 -27.99 4.71 -7.71
N PRO A 286 -27.81 6.04 -7.81
CA PRO A 286 -27.36 6.67 -9.06
C PRO A 286 -26.07 6.06 -9.61
N GLU A 287 -25.13 5.73 -8.71
CA GLU A 287 -23.81 5.18 -9.03
C GLU A 287 -23.87 3.86 -9.83
N SER A 288 -24.89 3.01 -9.62
CA SER A 288 -24.97 1.70 -10.31
C SER A 288 -25.40 1.82 -11.78
N ARG A 289 -25.93 2.99 -12.16
CA ARG A 289 -26.46 3.29 -13.50
C ARG A 289 -25.63 4.35 -14.23
N GLU A 290 -24.50 4.74 -13.66
CA GLU A 290 -23.70 5.86 -14.15
C GLU A 290 -23.03 5.53 -15.50
N PRO A 291 -23.11 6.41 -16.51
CA PRO A 291 -22.54 6.15 -17.83
C PRO A 291 -21.00 6.17 -17.78
N ILE A 292 -20.39 5.29 -18.57
CA ILE A 292 -18.93 5.23 -18.73
C ILE A 292 -18.49 6.42 -19.60
N LEU A 293 -17.68 7.30 -19.05
CA LEU A 293 -17.16 8.48 -19.74
C LEU A 293 -15.81 8.19 -20.44
N SER A 294 -15.63 8.75 -21.64
CA SER A 294 -14.33 8.84 -22.30
C SER A 294 -13.48 9.96 -21.71
N THR A 295 -12.16 9.91 -21.94
CA THR A 295 -11.22 11.00 -21.57
C THR A 295 -11.60 12.37 -22.13
N SER A 296 -12.20 12.40 -23.32
CA SER A 296 -12.75 13.61 -23.95
C SER A 296 -13.98 14.20 -23.23
N SER A 297 -14.66 13.41 -22.39
CA SER A 297 -15.79 13.84 -21.56
C SER A 297 -15.39 14.15 -20.11
N LEU A 298 -14.16 13.82 -19.69
CA LEU A 298 -13.60 14.26 -18.41
C LEU A 298 -13.19 15.76 -18.47
N PRO A 299 -13.08 16.45 -17.32
CA PRO A 299 -12.84 17.91 -17.30
C PRO A 299 -11.62 18.36 -18.11
N GLN A 300 -11.75 19.55 -18.70
CA GLN A 300 -10.75 20.24 -19.51
C GLN A 300 -10.62 21.70 -19.00
N PRO A 301 -9.43 22.17 -18.59
CA PRO A 301 -8.17 21.40 -18.45
C PRO A 301 -8.31 20.23 -17.48
N ALA A 302 -7.38 19.27 -17.56
CA ALA A 302 -7.33 18.17 -16.62
C ALA A 302 -7.10 18.70 -15.17
N PRO A 303 -7.77 18.13 -14.15
CA PRO A 303 -7.50 18.47 -12.75
C PRO A 303 -6.04 18.27 -12.36
N ALA A 304 -5.56 19.02 -11.37
CA ALA A 304 -4.18 18.94 -10.89
C ALA A 304 -3.82 17.57 -10.27
N SER A 305 -4.82 16.89 -9.71
CA SER A 305 -4.74 15.50 -9.24
C SER A 305 -5.98 14.71 -9.66
N THR A 306 -5.84 13.40 -9.86
CA THR A 306 -6.98 12.47 -10.03
C THR A 306 -6.74 11.20 -9.24
N VAL A 307 -7.74 10.73 -8.50
CA VAL A 307 -7.75 9.38 -7.91
C VAL A 307 -8.44 8.43 -8.90
N LEU A 308 -7.77 7.34 -9.25
CA LEU A 308 -8.32 6.25 -10.05
C LEU A 308 -8.64 5.07 -9.13
N VAL A 309 -9.89 4.60 -9.20
CA VAL A 309 -10.39 3.50 -8.37
C VAL A 309 -10.91 2.41 -9.29
N SER A 310 -10.21 1.28 -9.36
CA SER A 310 -10.73 0.06 -9.98
C SER A 310 -11.14 -0.93 -8.90
N PHE A 311 -12.18 -1.74 -9.16
CA PHE A 311 -12.62 -2.77 -8.22
C PHE A 311 -13.54 -3.80 -8.88
N THR A 312 -13.70 -4.94 -8.21
CA THR A 312 -14.67 -5.99 -8.54
C THR A 312 -15.68 -6.11 -7.38
N HIS A 313 -16.96 -6.39 -7.66
CA HIS A 313 -17.96 -6.62 -6.60
C HIS A 313 -17.82 -8.03 -5.99
N HIS A 314 -16.70 -8.30 -5.30
CA HIS A 314 -16.36 -9.61 -4.70
C HIS A 314 -17.46 -10.21 -3.82
N ARG A 315 -18.27 -9.36 -3.18
CA ARG A 315 -19.42 -9.77 -2.36
C ARG A 315 -20.70 -9.12 -2.90
N PRO A 316 -21.38 -9.70 -3.91
CA PRO A 316 -22.49 -9.06 -4.64
C PRO A 316 -23.63 -8.52 -3.76
N VAL A 317 -23.97 -9.20 -2.66
CA VAL A 317 -25.00 -8.76 -1.70
C VAL A 317 -24.63 -7.46 -0.95
N LEU A 318 -23.34 -7.09 -0.94
CA LEU A 318 -22.82 -5.85 -0.37
C LEU A 318 -22.39 -4.82 -1.44
N ALA A 319 -22.70 -5.04 -2.73
CA ALA A 319 -22.28 -4.17 -3.83
C ALA A 319 -22.68 -2.70 -3.64
N HIS A 320 -23.80 -2.43 -2.97
CA HIS A 320 -24.24 -1.09 -2.58
C HIS A 320 -23.27 -0.38 -1.62
N ARG A 321 -22.50 -1.12 -0.81
CA ARG A 321 -21.50 -0.56 0.11
C ARG A 321 -20.21 -0.16 -0.60
N ASP A 322 -19.82 -0.93 -1.62
CA ASP A 322 -18.70 -0.59 -2.52
C ASP A 322 -19.03 0.74 -3.23
N LEU A 323 -20.20 0.85 -3.89
CA LEU A 323 -20.66 2.12 -4.49
C LEU A 323 -20.83 3.25 -3.46
N GLY A 324 -21.12 2.89 -2.21
CA GLY A 324 -21.14 3.83 -1.08
C GLY A 324 -19.82 4.55 -0.85
N PHE A 325 -18.69 4.08 -1.41
CA PHE A 325 -17.43 4.82 -1.44
C PHE A 325 -17.60 6.16 -2.20
N PHE A 326 -18.08 6.12 -3.44
CA PHE A 326 -18.30 7.30 -4.28
C PHE A 326 -19.41 8.20 -3.73
N ALA A 327 -20.48 7.61 -3.19
CA ALA A 327 -21.55 8.37 -2.55
C ALA A 327 -21.07 9.17 -1.31
N ARG A 328 -20.09 8.64 -0.55
CA ARG A 328 -19.42 9.39 0.53
C ARG A 328 -18.45 10.44 -0.01
N ALA A 329 -17.63 10.09 -0.99
CA ALA A 329 -16.70 11.03 -1.64
C ALA A 329 -17.43 12.28 -2.17
N ARG A 330 -18.56 12.10 -2.85
CA ARG A 330 -19.46 13.18 -3.31
C ARG A 330 -19.93 14.10 -2.18
N ARG A 331 -20.40 13.54 -1.06
CA ARG A 331 -20.79 14.33 0.13
C ARG A 331 -19.61 15.12 0.72
N LEU A 332 -18.41 14.56 0.68
CA LEU A 332 -17.17 15.20 1.14
C LEU A 332 -16.62 16.26 0.15
N GLY A 333 -17.20 16.37 -1.04
CA GLY A 333 -16.86 17.39 -2.05
C GLY A 333 -15.92 16.92 -3.16
N TRP A 334 -15.85 15.61 -3.43
CA TRP A 334 -15.21 15.06 -4.62
C TRP A 334 -16.20 14.97 -5.77
N GLU A 335 -15.79 15.37 -6.97
CA GLU A 335 -16.45 14.88 -8.17
C GLU A 335 -16.00 13.45 -8.45
N CYS A 336 -16.90 12.64 -9.00
CA CYS A 336 -16.65 11.23 -9.33
C CYS A 336 -17.33 10.92 -10.67
N ALA A 337 -16.66 10.16 -11.53
CA ALA A 337 -17.24 9.63 -12.76
C ALA A 337 -16.73 8.23 -13.07
N LYS A 338 -17.61 7.37 -13.58
CA LYS A 338 -17.25 6.04 -14.10
C LYS A 338 -16.48 6.18 -15.42
N VAL A 339 -15.33 5.50 -15.54
CA VAL A 339 -14.43 5.57 -16.72
C VAL A 339 -14.11 4.22 -17.36
N GLY A 340 -14.53 3.11 -16.74
CA GLY A 340 -14.38 1.79 -17.32
C GLY A 340 -15.33 0.73 -16.75
N GLU A 341 -15.59 -0.29 -17.55
CA GLU A 341 -16.25 -1.54 -17.15
C GLU A 341 -15.76 -2.66 -18.08
N TRP A 342 -15.27 -3.77 -17.51
CA TRP A 342 -14.74 -4.91 -18.27
C TRP A 342 -15.14 -6.22 -17.63
N ALA A 343 -15.46 -7.22 -18.46
CA ALA A 343 -15.68 -8.58 -18.00
C ALA A 343 -14.34 -9.27 -17.69
N CYS A 344 -14.28 -10.00 -16.58
CA CYS A 344 -13.12 -10.76 -16.12
C CYS A 344 -13.52 -12.15 -15.60
N GLU A 345 -12.55 -13.03 -15.37
CA GLU A 345 -12.81 -14.21 -14.55
C GLU A 345 -13.00 -13.81 -13.07
N PRO A 346 -13.88 -14.48 -12.32
CA PRO A 346 -14.06 -14.20 -10.91
C PRO A 346 -12.90 -14.80 -10.10
N VAL A 347 -12.27 -14.00 -9.25
CA VAL A 347 -11.12 -14.42 -8.41
C VAL A 347 -11.50 -15.60 -7.52
N PHE A 348 -12.61 -15.46 -6.81
CA PHE A 348 -13.23 -16.54 -6.04
C PHE A 348 -14.28 -17.20 -6.93
N ARG A 349 -13.94 -18.37 -7.51
CA ARG A 349 -14.83 -19.09 -8.45
C ARG A 349 -16.02 -19.74 -7.75
N ASP A 350 -15.78 -20.43 -6.63
CA ASP A 350 -16.79 -21.23 -5.91
C ASP A 350 -17.67 -20.43 -4.93
N ASP A 351 -17.39 -19.13 -4.76
CA ASP A 351 -18.20 -18.21 -3.94
C ASP A 351 -19.65 -18.08 -4.44
N VAL A 352 -20.54 -17.58 -3.57
CA VAL A 352 -21.97 -17.41 -3.86
C VAL A 352 -22.34 -15.99 -4.33
N GLY A 353 -23.57 -15.83 -4.86
CA GLY A 353 -24.10 -14.55 -5.35
C GLY A 353 -24.02 -14.36 -6.87
N ASP A 354 -24.35 -13.17 -7.36
CA ASP A 354 -24.37 -12.84 -8.78
C ASP A 354 -22.97 -12.91 -9.41
N LEU A 355 -22.79 -13.94 -10.25
CA LEU A 355 -21.57 -14.18 -11.02
C LEU A 355 -21.22 -13.00 -11.94
N LYS A 356 -22.19 -12.30 -12.53
CA LYS A 356 -21.90 -11.16 -13.41
C LYS A 356 -21.23 -10.03 -12.63
N LYS A 357 -21.73 -9.73 -11.41
CA LYS A 357 -21.13 -8.72 -10.52
C LYS A 357 -19.71 -9.11 -10.07
N ARG A 358 -19.46 -10.41 -9.81
CA ARG A 358 -18.13 -10.96 -9.50
C ARG A 358 -17.19 -11.14 -10.70
N SER A 359 -17.71 -11.11 -11.92
CA SER A 359 -16.98 -11.18 -13.20
C SER A 359 -16.97 -9.84 -13.94
N THR A 360 -17.11 -8.72 -13.22
CA THR A 360 -17.02 -7.37 -13.79
C THR A 360 -16.10 -6.50 -12.96
N VAL A 361 -15.01 -6.02 -13.58
CA VAL A 361 -14.21 -4.91 -13.05
C VAL A 361 -14.89 -3.61 -13.46
N HIS A 362 -15.12 -2.72 -12.49
CA HIS A 362 -15.49 -1.34 -12.72
C HIS A 362 -14.28 -0.43 -12.48
N ALA A 363 -14.20 0.71 -13.19
CA ALA A 363 -13.22 1.75 -12.91
C ALA A 363 -13.85 3.14 -12.90
N TRP A 364 -13.37 3.97 -11.99
CA TRP A 364 -13.83 5.32 -11.71
C TRP A 364 -12.65 6.29 -11.60
N ALA A 365 -12.88 7.54 -11.98
CA ALA A 365 -11.99 8.66 -11.73
C ALA A 365 -12.67 9.64 -10.75
N MET A 366 -11.89 10.19 -9.82
CA MET A 366 -12.34 11.16 -8.83
C MET A 366 -11.37 12.34 -8.77
N TRP A 367 -11.88 13.55 -8.61
CA TRP A 367 -11.07 14.77 -8.53
C TRP A 367 -11.75 15.86 -7.68
N ARG A 368 -11.00 16.91 -7.35
CA ARG A 368 -11.52 18.13 -6.73
C ARG A 368 -11.69 19.24 -7.78
N VAL A 369 -12.62 20.15 -7.51
CA VAL A 369 -13.02 21.30 -8.36
C VAL A 369 -12.95 22.60 -7.58
#